data_AF-A0A080M5L0-F1
#
_entry.id   AF-A0A080M5L0-F1
#
_cell.length_a   1.000
_cell.length_b   1.000
_cell.length_c   1.000
_cell.angle_alpha   90.00
_cell.angle_beta   90.00
_cell.angle_gamma   90.00
#
_symmetry.space_group_name_H-M   'P 1'
#
loop_
_entity.id
_entity.type
_entity.pdbx_description
1 polymer ?
#
loop_
_entity_poly.entity_id
_entity_poly.type
_entity_poly.pdbx_seq_one_letter_code
_entity_poly.pdbx_strand_id
1 'polypeptide(L)' 'MGQGRCHGLLPAWQAVVFCNNSDAFTTTFKTAVGSGVVVAKGKPALLLSDGTNVVCVTPDS' A
#
# COMPACT_ATOMS: atom_id res chain seq x y z
N MET A 1 -6.73 -0.77 -13.62
CA MET A 1 -5.27 -0.87 -13.39
C MET A 1 -4.66 0.53 -13.38
N GLY A 2 -4.65 1.19 -12.22
CA GLY A 2 -3.88 2.41 -12.00
C GLY A 2 -2.86 2.09 -10.93
N GLN A 3 -1.60 1.93 -11.30
CA GLN A 3 -0.51 1.82 -10.32
C GLN A 3 -0.34 3.20 -9.69
N GLY A 4 -0.84 3.39 -8.48
CA GLY A 4 -0.55 4.57 -7.68
C GLY A 4 0.94 4.57 -7.35
N ARG A 5 1.76 5.15 -8.22
CA ARG A 5 3.16 5.43 -7.90
C ARG A 5 3.14 6.47 -6.79
N CYS A 6 3.58 6.08 -5.60
CA CYS A 6 3.85 6.98 -4.49
C CYS A 6 5.02 7.91 -4.88
N HIS A 7 4.74 8.90 -5.74
CA HIS A 7 5.66 10.00 -6.01
C HIS A 7 5.68 10.89 -4.78
N GLY A 8 6.76 10.83 -4.00
CA GLY A 8 7.09 11.88 -3.04
C GLY A 8 7.59 11.45 -1.67
N LEU A 9 7.57 10.16 -1.34
CA LEU A 9 8.19 9.69 -0.10
C LEU A 9 9.55 9.07 -0.44
N LEU A 10 10.57 9.46 0.33
CA LEU A 10 11.93 8.91 0.33
C LEU A 10 11.89 7.36 0.21
N PRO A 11 12.97 6.68 -0.24
CA PRO A 11 12.98 5.22 -0.43
C PRO A 11 12.30 4.50 0.75
N ALA A 12 12.62 4.92 1.97
CA ALA A 12 11.92 4.48 3.17
C ALA A 12 10.75 5.42 3.56
N TRP A 13 9.59 4.83 3.86
CA TRP A 13 8.42 5.56 4.32
C TRP A 13 7.50 4.75 5.22
N GLN A 14 6.64 5.46 5.96
CA GLN A 14 5.58 4.89 6.78
C GLN A 14 4.28 5.66 6.55
N ALA A 15 3.18 4.96 6.32
CA ALA A 15 1.88 5.60 6.11
C ALA A 15 0.72 4.71 6.55
N VAL A 16 -0.33 5.36 7.06
CA VAL A 16 -1.65 4.73 7.17
C VAL A 16 -2.35 4.91 5.82
N VAL A 17 -2.77 3.81 5.21
CA VAL A 17 -3.43 3.79 3.90
C VAL A 17 -4.84 3.24 4.01
N PHE A 18 -5.70 3.63 3.08
CA PHE A 18 -7.08 3.15 3.01
C PHE A 18 -7.49 2.95 1.55
N CYS A 19 -8.11 1.79 1.25
CA CYS A 19 -8.66 1.54 -0.07
C CYS A 19 -10.10 2.11 -0.14
N ASN A 20 -10.25 3.27 -0.78
CA ASN A 20 -11.55 3.94 -0.99
C ASN A 20 -12.11 3.73 -2.42
N ASN A 21 -11.74 2.66 -3.10
CA ASN A 21 -12.29 2.37 -4.42
C ASN A 21 -13.80 2.06 -4.31
N SER A 22 -14.58 2.42 -5.33
CA SER A 22 -15.95 1.92 -5.49
C SER A 22 -15.93 0.40 -5.71
N ASP A 23 -16.99 -0.30 -5.30
CA ASP A 23 -17.11 -1.77 -5.42
C ASP A 23 -16.02 -2.57 -4.68
N ALA A 24 -15.98 -3.89 -4.90
CA ALA A 24 -15.10 -4.81 -4.18
C ALA A 24 -13.63 -4.81 -4.67
N PHE A 25 -13.14 -3.68 -5.19
CA PHE A 25 -11.77 -3.57 -5.69
C PHE A 25 -10.77 -3.29 -4.58
N THR A 26 -9.61 -3.93 -4.68
CA THR A 26 -8.45 -3.74 -3.78
C THR A 26 -7.45 -2.73 -4.36
N THR A 27 -6.59 -2.15 -3.52
CA THR A 27 -5.47 -1.30 -3.97
C THR A 27 -4.14 -1.95 -3.57
N THR A 28 -3.22 -2.08 -4.53
CA THR A 28 -1.87 -2.60 -4.28
C THR A 28 -0.89 -1.46 -4.10
N PHE A 29 -0.17 -1.44 -2.98
CA PHE A 29 0.94 -0.53 -2.74
C PHE A 29 2.26 -1.26 -2.95
N LYS A 30 3.09 -0.80 -3.89
CA LYS A 30 4.39 -1.39 -4.20
C LYS A 30 5.44 -0.33 -4.52
N THR A 31 6.71 -0.69 -4.29
CA THR A 31 7.84 0.02 -4.87
C THR A 31 7.98 -0.31 -6.36
N ALA A 32 8.93 0.32 -7.06
CA ALA A 32 9.19 0.05 -8.47
C ALA A 32 9.54 -1.42 -8.76
N VAL A 33 10.20 -2.10 -7.82
CA VAL A 33 10.74 -3.46 -7.98
C VAL A 33 10.01 -4.52 -7.14
N GLY A 34 9.30 -4.13 -6.08
CA GLY A 34 8.65 -5.05 -5.15
C GLY A 34 7.30 -5.62 -5.63
N SER A 35 6.88 -6.73 -5.00
CA SER A 35 5.55 -7.33 -5.23
C SER A 35 4.41 -6.47 -4.67
N GLY A 36 4.63 -5.84 -3.52
CA GLY A 36 3.68 -4.95 -2.85
C GLY A 36 2.71 -5.63 -1.89
N VAL A 37 1.85 -4.82 -1.26
CA VAL A 37 0.80 -5.22 -0.32
C VAL A 37 -0.56 -4.87 -0.91
N VAL A 38 -1.49 -5.82 -0.86
CA VAL A 38 -2.89 -5.60 -1.24
C VAL A 38 -3.67 -5.10 -0.03
N VAL A 39 -4.34 -3.96 -0.18
CA VAL A 39 -5.21 -3.39 0.85
C VAL A 39 -6.66 -3.57 0.43
N ALA A 40 -7.41 -4.31 1.24
CA ALA A 40 -8.84 -4.52 1.06
C ALA A 40 -9.65 -3.26 1.39
N LYS A 41 -10.85 -3.17 0.84
CA LYS A 41 -11.75 -2.03 1.08
C LYS A 41 -12.24 -2.00 2.53
N GLY A 42 -12.46 -0.79 3.04
CA GLY A 42 -13.21 -0.57 4.27
C GLY A 42 -12.40 -0.68 5.56
N LYS A 43 -11.10 -0.99 5.49
CA LYS A 43 -10.21 -1.01 6.66
C LYS A 43 -8.91 -0.25 6.40
N PRO A 44 -8.44 0.58 7.34
CA PRO A 44 -7.13 1.20 7.24
C PRO A 44 -6.02 0.17 7.53
N ALA A 45 -4.87 0.33 6.90
CA ALA A 45 -3.68 -0.49 7.11
C ALA A 45 -2.45 0.40 7.35
N LEU A 46 -1.58 0.02 8.28
CA LEU A 46 -0.27 0.65 8.46
C LEU A 46 0.76 -0.05 7.58
N LEU A 47 1.32 0.68 6.62
CA LEU A 47 2.36 0.17 5.73
C LEU A 47 3.72 0.81 6.02
N LEU A 48 4.76 0.00 5.89
CA LEU A 48 6.16 0.40 5.90
C LEU A 48 6.81 0.06 4.56
N SER A 49 7.67 0.95 4.08
CA SER A 49 8.57 0.71 2.96
C SER A 49 10.01 0.95 3.37
N ASP A 50 10.91 0.09 2.89
CA ASP A 50 12.37 0.23 3.05
C ASP A 50 13.07 0.74 1.77
N GLY A 51 12.31 0.99 0.70
CA GLY A 51 12.82 1.39 -0.62
C GLY A 51 12.81 0.27 -1.64
N THR A 52 12.68 -0.97 -1.19
CA THR A 52 12.62 -2.16 -2.02
C THR A 52 11.31 -2.91 -1.82
N ASN A 53 10.87 -3.09 -0.59
CA ASN A 53 9.69 -3.83 -0.21
C ASN A 53 8.67 -2.92 0.47
N VAL A 54 7.42 -3.34 0.42
CA VAL A 54 6.32 -2.78 1.22
C VAL A 54 5.80 -3.90 2.10
N VAL A 55 5.58 -3.63 3.38
CA VAL A 55 5.05 -4.59 4.34
C VAL A 55 3.87 -4.00 5.11
N CYS A 56 2.92 -4.85 5.49
CA CYS A 56 1.79 -4.48 6.33
C CYS A 56 2.13 -4.77 7.80
N VAL A 57 2.03 -3.75 8.65
CA VAL A 57 2.35 -3.85 10.08
C VAL A 57 1.11 -4.24 10.90
N THR A 58 -0.07 -3.84 10.44
CA THR A 58 -1.35 -4.21 11.03
C THR A 58 -1.97 -5.35 10.24
N PRO A 59 -2.42 -6.44 10.87
CA PRO A 59 -3.17 -7.47 10.18
C PRO A 59 -4.47 -6.90 9.62
N ASP A 60 -4.77 -7.23 8.37
CA ASP A 60 -5.96 -6.84 7.62
C ASP A 60 -7.23 -7.64 8.01
N SER A 61 -7.17 -8.43 9.11
CA SER A 61 -8.26 -9.29 9.61
C SER A 61 -9.52 -8.50 10.00
#